data_AF-A0A8J6Y7F1-F1
#
_entry.id   AF-A0A8J6Y7F1-F1
#
_cell.length_a   1.000
_cell.length_b   1.000
_cell.length_c   1.000
_cell.angle_alpha   90.00
_cell.angle_beta   90.00
_cell.angle_gamma   90.00
#
_symmetry.space_group_name_H-M   'P 1'
#
loop_
_entity.id
_entity.type
_entity.pdbx_description
1 polymer ?
#
loop_
_entity_poly.entity_id
_entity_poly.type
_entity_poly.pdbx_seq_one_letter_code
_entity_poly.pdbx_strand_id
1 'polypeptide(L)'
;MHRNPWFTLILGLIVGITIGYVLAERQAVPPAKAIGLGLNPQVAAQQGEELPDGHPPVDGASGADAQRLRQQVAELEGLLAANPNDAGLMAAMGNIYFDASRWPDARDWYEKALQVSSGDPNILTDLAVVYRNLGEFERSIELLDRAIAVDSGHWQAWYNKVVVYQFDLHRHDDAAKALETLQELKKSNTAIPDLSGLEQEVHGD
;
A
#
# COMPACT_ATOMS: atom_id res chain seq x y z
N MET A 1 53.71 36.18 4.09
CA MET A 1 52.27 35.91 4.28
C MET A 1 51.70 35.42 2.96
N HIS A 2 51.61 34.11 2.75
CA HIS A 2 51.04 33.53 1.52
C HIS A 2 49.52 33.44 1.67
N ARG A 3 48.78 34.12 0.78
CA ARG A 3 47.33 33.97 0.66
C ARG A 3 47.07 32.66 -0.10
N ASN A 4 46.38 31.70 0.53
CA ASN A 4 46.05 30.43 -0.10
C ASN A 4 44.94 30.65 -1.16
N PRO A 5 45.24 30.53 -2.46
CA PRO A 5 44.28 30.82 -3.54
C PRO A 5 43.09 29.86 -3.55
N TRP A 6 43.29 28.66 -2.99
CA TRP A 6 42.25 27.66 -2.77
C TRP A 6 41.17 28.12 -1.79
N PHE A 7 41.54 28.91 -0.78
CA PHE A 7 40.58 29.41 0.21
C PHE A 7 39.65 30.46 -0.40
N THR A 8 40.18 31.31 -1.30
CA THR A 8 39.36 32.29 -2.04
C THR A 8 38.45 31.64 -3.08
N LEU A 9 38.86 30.52 -3.69
CA LEU A 9 38.03 29.77 -4.63
C LEU A 9 36.86 29.07 -3.94
N ILE A 10 37.12 28.39 -2.82
CA ILE A 10 36.07 27.70 -2.05
C ILE A 10 35.07 28.70 -1.45
N LEU A 11 35.57 29.83 -0.91
CA LEU A 11 34.72 30.89 -0.39
C LEU A 11 33.86 31.52 -1.50
N GLY A 12 34.39 31.72 -2.70
CA GLY A 12 33.64 32.21 -3.86
C GLY A 12 32.52 31.25 -4.30
N LEU A 13 32.78 29.94 -4.26
CA LEU A 13 31.82 28.92 -4.70
C LEU A 13 30.64 28.78 -3.70
N ILE A 14 30.91 28.83 -2.40
CA ILE A 14 29.87 28.79 -1.36
C ILE A 14 29.00 30.06 -1.44
N VAL A 15 29.62 31.23 -1.58
CA VAL A 15 28.89 32.51 -1.73
C VAL A 15 28.03 32.50 -3.00
N GLY A 16 28.56 31.98 -4.12
CA GLY A 16 27.81 31.83 -5.36
C GLY A 16 26.57 30.94 -5.23
N ILE A 17 26.68 29.79 -4.56
CA ILE A 17 25.55 28.88 -4.33
C ILE A 17 24.50 29.52 -3.41
N THR A 18 24.92 30.18 -2.33
CA THR A 18 23.96 30.87 -1.43
C THR A 18 23.25 32.04 -2.11
N ILE A 19 23.94 32.84 -2.92
CA ILE A 19 23.31 33.93 -3.68
C ILE A 19 22.38 33.35 -4.75
N GLY A 20 22.78 32.28 -5.45
CA GLY A 20 21.92 31.58 -6.41
C GLY A 20 20.64 31.03 -5.79
N TYR A 21 20.74 30.40 -4.61
CA TYR A 21 19.59 29.86 -3.87
C TYR A 21 18.65 30.98 -3.40
N VAL A 22 19.19 32.05 -2.81
CA VAL A 22 18.39 33.21 -2.36
C VAL A 22 17.75 33.95 -3.54
N LEU A 23 18.38 33.97 -4.72
CA LEU A 23 17.79 34.59 -5.92
C LEU A 23 16.71 33.70 -6.56
N ALA A 24 16.83 32.37 -6.46
CA ALA A 24 15.80 31.43 -6.90
C ALA A 24 14.53 31.52 -6.04
N GLU A 25 14.66 31.74 -4.73
CA GLU A 25 13.52 32.00 -3.84
C GLU A 25 12.80 33.33 -4.14
N ARG A 26 13.48 34.30 -4.76
CA ARG A 26 12.85 35.58 -5.17
C ARG A 26 12.09 35.49 -6.49
N GLN A 27 12.25 34.40 -7.24
CA GLN A 27 11.37 34.06 -8.36
C GLN A 27 10.31 33.05 -7.91
N ALA A 28 9.56 33.41 -6.85
CA ALA A 28 8.25 32.83 -6.64
C ALA A 28 7.38 33.21 -7.84
N VAL A 29 7.11 32.24 -8.72
CA VAL A 29 6.07 32.36 -9.73
C VAL A 29 4.79 32.70 -8.97
N PRO A 30 4.17 33.88 -9.18
CA PRO A 30 2.91 34.19 -8.52
C PRO A 30 1.86 33.18 -9.00
N PRO A 31 1.01 32.64 -8.10
CA PRO A 31 -0.11 31.82 -8.54
C PRO A 31 -0.92 32.65 -9.55
N ALA A 32 -1.22 32.03 -10.69
CA ALA A 32 -1.94 32.68 -11.78
C ALA A 32 -3.16 33.42 -11.21
N LYS A 33 -3.20 34.73 -11.48
CA LYS A 33 -4.29 35.61 -11.13
C LYS A 33 -5.58 34.99 -11.67
N ALA A 34 -6.46 34.56 -10.77
CA ALA A 34 -7.78 34.07 -11.11
C ALA A 34 -8.46 35.10 -12.02
N ILE A 35 -8.71 34.73 -13.27
CA ILE A 35 -9.60 35.48 -14.15
C ILE A 35 -10.99 35.32 -13.53
N GLY A 36 -11.46 36.39 -12.89
CA GLY A 36 -12.80 36.48 -12.35
C GLY A 36 -13.83 36.43 -13.48
N LEU A 37 -14.27 35.22 -13.84
CA LEU A 37 -15.61 35.00 -14.33
C LEU A 37 -16.51 34.95 -13.10
N GLY A 38 -17.44 35.90 -13.02
CA GLY A 38 -18.33 36.11 -11.87
C GLY A 38 -19.24 34.92 -11.59
N LEU A 39 -18.69 33.87 -10.97
CA LEU A 39 -19.44 32.74 -10.49
C LEU A 39 -19.83 32.99 -9.04
N ASN A 40 -21.14 33.14 -8.87
CA ASN A 40 -21.83 33.25 -7.60
C ASN A 40 -21.45 32.05 -6.70
N PRO A 41 -20.97 32.27 -5.46
CA PRO A 41 -20.46 31.19 -4.58
C PRO A 41 -21.54 30.18 -4.13
N GLN A 42 -22.81 30.40 -4.46
CA GLN A 42 -23.90 29.46 -4.19
C GLN A 42 -24.06 28.34 -5.24
N VAL A 43 -23.33 28.38 -6.37
CA VAL A 43 -23.40 27.33 -7.41
C VAL A 43 -22.36 26.22 -7.18
N ALA A 44 -21.35 26.46 -6.34
CA ALA A 44 -20.26 25.51 -6.07
C ALA A 44 -20.67 24.27 -5.24
N ALA A 45 -21.91 24.20 -4.75
CA ALA A 45 -22.39 23.10 -3.91
C ALA A 45 -23.26 22.06 -4.65
N GLN A 46 -23.46 22.16 -5.97
CA GLN A 46 -24.38 21.27 -6.69
C GLN A 46 -23.88 20.69 -8.02
N GLN A 47 -22.58 20.71 -8.29
CA GLN A 47 -22.06 20.07 -9.50
C GLN A 47 -21.12 18.94 -9.08
N GLY A 48 -21.68 17.74 -9.00
CA GLY A 48 -20.90 16.56 -9.33
C GLY A 48 -20.35 16.78 -10.73
N GLU A 49 -19.04 16.62 -10.88
CA GLU A 49 -18.36 16.70 -12.18
C GLU A 49 -18.87 15.57 -13.09
N GLU A 50 -20.05 15.75 -13.70
CA GLU A 50 -20.35 15.11 -14.96
C GLU A 50 -19.54 15.84 -16.03
N LEU A 51 -18.43 15.20 -16.43
CA LEU A 51 -17.54 15.67 -17.47
C LEU A 51 -18.28 15.78 -18.81
N PRO A 52 -17.97 16.77 -19.68
CA PRO A 52 -18.65 16.98 -20.96
C PRO A 52 -18.58 15.77 -21.89
N ASP A 53 -19.69 15.41 -22.54
CA ASP A 53 -19.80 14.26 -23.45
C ASP A 53 -18.72 14.23 -24.53
N GLY A 54 -17.90 13.17 -24.56
CA GLY A 54 -16.95 12.89 -25.65
C GLY A 54 -15.47 12.82 -25.28
N HIS A 55 -15.11 12.87 -24.00
CA HIS A 55 -13.75 12.53 -23.57
C HIS A 55 -13.58 11.01 -23.54
N PRO A 56 -12.51 10.44 -24.11
CA PRO A 56 -12.18 9.04 -23.88
C PRO A 56 -11.96 8.83 -22.37
N PRO A 57 -12.36 7.68 -21.81
CA PRO A 57 -12.21 7.40 -20.39
C PRO A 57 -10.76 7.65 -19.96
N VAL A 58 -10.56 8.46 -18.91
CA VAL A 58 -9.27 8.53 -18.23
C VAL A 58 -9.05 7.19 -17.52
N ASP A 59 -7.93 6.55 -17.83
CA ASP A 59 -7.65 5.16 -17.52
C ASP A 59 -7.82 4.80 -16.03
N GLY A 60 -8.52 3.68 -15.75
CA GLY A 60 -8.17 2.80 -14.62
C GLY A 60 -9.29 2.31 -13.70
N ALA A 61 -10.30 3.12 -13.42
CA ALA A 61 -11.47 2.72 -12.63
C ALA A 61 -12.68 3.40 -13.23
N SER A 62 -13.68 2.63 -13.65
CA SER A 62 -14.90 3.23 -14.19
C SER A 62 -15.50 4.16 -13.14
N GLY A 63 -16.22 5.21 -13.56
CA GLY A 63 -16.93 6.07 -12.60
C GLY A 63 -17.83 5.28 -11.64
N ALA A 64 -18.32 4.12 -12.09
CA ALA A 64 -19.06 3.16 -11.30
C ALA A 64 -18.21 2.47 -10.22
N ASP A 65 -16.97 2.08 -10.51
CA ASP A 65 -16.05 1.48 -9.52
C ASP A 65 -15.68 2.49 -8.44
N ALA A 66 -15.38 3.73 -8.85
CA ALA A 66 -15.11 4.81 -7.91
C ALA A 66 -16.34 5.14 -7.04
N GLN A 67 -17.54 5.10 -7.61
CA GLN A 67 -18.79 5.27 -6.87
C GLN A 67 -19.05 4.13 -5.89
N ARG A 68 -18.83 2.88 -6.32
CA ARG A 68 -18.98 1.69 -5.47
C ARG A 68 -18.01 1.74 -4.29
N LEU A 69 -16.75 2.06 -4.55
CA LEU A 69 -15.74 2.24 -3.51
C LEU A 69 -16.17 3.31 -2.49
N ARG A 70 -16.61 4.49 -2.95
CA ARG A 70 -17.11 5.55 -2.06
C ARG A 70 -18.29 5.09 -1.21
N GLN A 71 -19.22 4.33 -1.78
CA GLN A 71 -20.37 3.80 -1.06
C GLN A 71 -19.94 2.81 0.03
N GLN A 72 -19.07 1.86 -0.29
CA GLN A 72 -18.57 0.87 0.66
C GLN A 72 -17.80 1.51 1.81
N VAL A 73 -16.95 2.50 1.51
CA VAL A 73 -16.21 3.27 2.53
C VAL A 73 -17.18 4.01 3.44
N ALA A 74 -18.16 4.74 2.88
CA ALA A 74 -19.13 5.51 3.67
C ALA A 74 -19.97 4.62 4.61
N GLU A 75 -20.32 3.41 4.16
CA GLU A 75 -21.04 2.44 4.99
C GLU A 75 -20.18 2.00 6.20
N LEU A 76 -18.93 1.60 5.97
CA LEU A 76 -18.03 1.20 7.04
C LEU A 76 -17.66 2.36 7.98
N GLU A 77 -17.55 3.59 7.47
CA GLU A 77 -17.34 4.78 8.30
C GLU A 77 -18.49 4.97 9.29
N GLY A 78 -19.74 4.79 8.85
CA GLY A 78 -20.92 4.83 9.72
C GLY A 78 -20.89 3.75 10.81
N LEU A 79 -20.47 2.54 10.46
CA LEU A 79 -20.34 1.42 11.41
C LEU A 79 -19.20 1.64 12.41
N LEU A 80 -18.06 2.17 11.96
CA LEU A 80 -16.92 2.51 12.81
C LEU A 80 -17.24 3.71 13.72
N ALA A 81 -18.06 4.67 13.28
CA ALA A 81 -18.52 5.74 14.15
C ALA A 81 -19.35 5.21 15.33
N ALA A 82 -20.12 4.14 15.13
CA ALA A 82 -20.84 3.45 16.20
C ALA A 82 -19.93 2.54 17.04
N ASN A 83 -18.93 1.91 16.43
CA ASN A 83 -18.01 0.95 17.06
C ASN A 83 -16.55 1.26 16.71
N PRO A 84 -15.93 2.28 17.34
CA PRO A 84 -14.63 2.81 16.90
C PRO A 84 -13.44 1.89 17.16
N ASN A 85 -13.61 0.84 17.97
CA ASN A 85 -12.56 -0.13 18.32
C ASN A 85 -12.88 -1.54 17.81
N ASP A 86 -13.56 -1.64 16.67
CA ASP A 86 -13.84 -2.92 16.04
C ASP A 86 -12.75 -3.26 15.01
N ALA A 87 -11.86 -4.19 15.38
CA ALA A 87 -10.77 -4.62 14.50
C ALA A 87 -11.29 -5.28 13.20
N GLY A 88 -12.44 -5.94 13.24
CA GLY A 88 -13.05 -6.56 12.07
C GLY A 88 -13.55 -5.52 11.06
N LEU A 89 -14.18 -4.44 11.54
CA LEU A 89 -14.58 -3.33 10.67
C LEU A 89 -13.37 -2.58 10.10
N MET A 90 -12.29 -2.42 10.87
CA MET A 90 -11.04 -1.83 10.37
C MET A 90 -10.39 -2.72 9.30
N ALA A 91 -10.35 -4.04 9.51
CA ALA A 91 -9.85 -4.99 8.51
C ALA A 91 -10.73 -5.01 7.25
N ALA A 92 -12.06 -4.92 7.40
CA ALA A 92 -12.97 -4.80 6.27
C ALA A 92 -12.71 -3.51 5.45
N MET A 93 -12.36 -2.41 6.11
CA MET A 93 -11.93 -1.19 5.42
C MET A 93 -10.61 -1.41 4.68
N GLY A 94 -9.65 -2.12 5.30
CA GLY A 94 -8.42 -2.57 4.65
C GLY A 94 -8.69 -3.38 3.38
N ASN A 95 -9.60 -4.36 3.44
CA ASN A 95 -10.03 -5.19 2.31
C ASN A 95 -10.59 -4.36 1.15
N ILE A 96 -11.43 -3.35 1.44
CA ILE A 96 -11.98 -2.46 0.39
C ILE A 96 -10.87 -1.70 -0.34
N TYR A 97 -9.89 -1.16 0.39
CA TYR A 97 -8.75 -0.49 -0.23
C TYR A 97 -7.82 -1.47 -0.95
N PHE A 98 -7.69 -2.70 -0.45
CA PHE A 98 -6.95 -3.77 -1.09
C PHE A 98 -7.57 -4.12 -2.46
N ASP A 99 -8.88 -4.34 -2.52
CA ASP A 99 -9.59 -4.64 -3.77
C ASP A 99 -9.48 -3.50 -4.78
N ALA A 100 -9.42 -2.25 -4.29
CA ALA A 100 -9.17 -1.06 -5.11
C ALA A 100 -7.69 -0.86 -5.49
N SER A 101 -6.79 -1.80 -5.17
CA SER A 101 -5.34 -1.70 -5.37
C SER A 101 -4.69 -0.47 -4.72
N ARG A 102 -5.33 0.09 -3.69
CA ARG A 102 -4.86 1.22 -2.91
C ARG A 102 -4.06 0.72 -1.71
N TRP A 103 -2.90 0.15 -1.99
CA TRP A 103 -2.06 -0.54 -1.00
C TRP A 103 -1.67 0.31 0.22
N PRO A 104 -1.29 1.60 0.08
CA PRO A 104 -0.97 2.43 1.24
C PRO A 104 -2.17 2.63 2.17
N ASP A 105 -3.37 2.85 1.61
CA ASP A 105 -4.58 3.01 2.41
C ASP A 105 -4.97 1.69 3.09
N ALA A 106 -4.85 0.56 2.38
CA ALA A 106 -5.10 -0.77 2.94
C ALA A 106 -4.17 -1.07 4.12
N ARG A 107 -2.87 -0.77 3.97
CA ARG A 107 -1.86 -0.91 5.03
C ARG A 107 -2.28 -0.16 6.28
N ASP A 108 -2.61 1.13 6.13
CA ASP A 108 -2.95 2.00 7.26
C ASP A 108 -4.18 1.48 8.03
N TRP A 109 -5.15 0.89 7.34
CA TRP A 109 -6.33 0.29 7.98
C TRP A 109 -6.07 -1.05 8.66
N TYR A 110 -5.28 -1.94 8.05
CA TYR A 110 -4.88 -3.17 8.72
C TYR A 110 -3.97 -2.90 9.92
N GLU A 111 -3.09 -1.90 9.85
CA GLU A 111 -2.26 -1.51 11.00
C GLU A 111 -3.12 -0.99 12.16
N LYS A 112 -4.17 -0.21 11.88
CA LYS A 112 -5.17 0.17 12.89
C LYS A 112 -5.88 -1.06 13.46
N ALA A 113 -6.29 -2.00 12.61
CA ALA A 113 -6.93 -3.24 13.05
C ALA A 113 -6.01 -4.03 14.00
N LEU A 114 -4.71 -4.12 13.71
CA LEU A 114 -3.71 -4.77 14.56
C LEU A 114 -3.38 -3.99 15.84
N GLN A 115 -3.59 -2.68 15.89
CA GLN A 115 -3.49 -1.92 17.16
C GLN A 115 -4.60 -2.33 18.14
N VAL A 116 -5.77 -2.72 17.63
CA VAL A 116 -6.90 -3.20 18.43
C VAL A 116 -6.78 -4.71 18.71
N SER A 117 -6.46 -5.50 17.68
CA SER A 117 -6.30 -6.96 17.76
C SER A 117 -4.93 -7.39 17.23
N SER A 118 -3.92 -7.35 18.10
CA SER A 118 -2.50 -7.52 17.72
C SER A 118 -2.07 -8.88 17.17
N GLY A 119 -2.95 -9.89 17.23
CA GLY A 119 -2.62 -11.28 16.96
C GLY A 119 -3.67 -12.03 16.16
N ASP A 120 -4.45 -11.37 15.30
CA ASP A 120 -5.29 -12.10 14.35
C ASP A 120 -4.43 -12.57 13.16
N PRO A 121 -4.29 -13.90 12.95
CA PRO A 121 -3.43 -14.42 11.87
C PRO A 121 -3.96 -14.07 10.47
N ASN A 122 -5.27 -13.84 10.31
CA ASN A 122 -5.83 -13.40 9.02
C ASN A 122 -5.39 -11.97 8.72
N ILE A 123 -5.56 -11.04 9.68
CA ILE A 123 -5.17 -9.64 9.51
C ILE A 123 -3.66 -9.50 9.30
N LEU A 124 -2.85 -10.30 10.01
CA LEU A 124 -1.40 -10.35 9.81
C LEU A 124 -1.04 -10.81 8.39
N THR A 125 -1.73 -11.83 7.87
CA THR A 125 -1.54 -12.34 6.51
C THR A 125 -1.98 -11.33 5.47
N ASP A 126 -3.15 -10.70 5.62
CA ASP A 126 -3.66 -9.69 4.69
C ASP A 126 -2.72 -8.48 4.62
N LEU A 127 -2.24 -8.00 5.77
CA LEU A 127 -1.23 -6.94 5.83
C LEU A 127 0.10 -7.38 5.18
N ALA A 128 0.51 -8.64 5.34
CA ALA A 128 1.70 -9.14 4.67
C ALA A 128 1.54 -9.11 3.14
N VAL A 129 0.38 -9.46 2.61
CA VAL A 129 0.08 -9.37 1.17
C VAL A 129 0.10 -7.90 0.71
N VAL A 130 -0.39 -6.97 1.52
CA VAL A 130 -0.24 -5.53 1.23
C VAL A 130 1.23 -5.12 1.15
N TYR A 131 2.06 -5.52 2.11
CA TYR A 131 3.50 -5.21 2.09
C TYR A 131 4.21 -5.83 0.89
N ARG A 132 3.82 -7.04 0.48
CA ARG A 132 4.29 -7.64 -0.78
C ARG A 132 3.96 -6.77 -1.99
N ASN A 133 2.72 -6.28 -2.11
CA ASN A 133 2.30 -5.39 -3.20
C ASN A 133 2.99 -4.02 -3.16
N LEU A 134 3.45 -3.57 -1.99
CA LEU A 134 4.28 -2.38 -1.82
C LEU A 134 5.77 -2.62 -2.14
N GLY A 135 6.18 -3.86 -2.39
CA GLY A 135 7.59 -4.22 -2.61
C GLY A 135 8.42 -4.38 -1.33
N GLU A 136 7.79 -4.34 -0.15
CA GLU A 136 8.44 -4.50 1.15
C GLU A 136 8.41 -6.00 1.57
N PHE A 137 9.14 -6.82 0.81
CA PHE A 137 9.05 -8.28 0.90
C PHE A 137 9.53 -8.85 2.24
N GLU A 138 10.60 -8.32 2.82
CA GLU A 138 11.09 -8.77 4.12
C GLU A 138 10.06 -8.50 5.22
N ARG A 139 9.38 -7.35 5.17
CA ARG A 139 8.32 -7.01 6.11
C ARG A 139 7.08 -7.89 5.94
N SER A 140 6.80 -8.28 4.69
CA SER A 140 5.80 -9.33 4.40
C SER A 140 6.16 -10.63 5.11
N ILE A 141 7.40 -11.12 4.96
CA ILE A 141 7.87 -12.33 5.65
C ILE A 141 7.76 -12.23 7.18
N GLU A 142 8.15 -11.10 7.77
CA GLU A 142 8.04 -10.89 9.22
C GLU A 142 6.59 -11.02 9.73
N LEU A 143 5.63 -10.49 8.97
CA LEU A 143 4.21 -10.59 9.32
C LEU A 143 3.65 -11.99 9.12
N LEU A 144 4.08 -12.69 8.07
CA LEU A 144 3.71 -14.10 7.84
C LEU A 144 4.28 -14.98 8.96
N ASP A 145 5.51 -14.74 9.39
CA ASP A 145 6.13 -15.42 10.53
C ASP A 145 5.36 -15.18 11.83
N ARG A 146 4.88 -13.94 12.05
CA ARG A 146 4.01 -13.64 13.19
C ARG A 146 2.66 -14.36 13.08
N ALA A 147 2.04 -14.41 11.90
CA ALA A 147 0.78 -15.13 11.70
C ALA A 147 0.96 -16.63 12.00
N ILE A 148 2.04 -17.24 11.51
CA ILE A 148 2.41 -18.64 11.76
C ILE A 148 2.73 -18.89 13.24
N ALA A 149 3.36 -17.94 13.93
CA ALA A 149 3.64 -18.06 15.36
C ALA A 149 2.37 -18.01 16.22
N VAL A 150 1.35 -17.27 15.78
CA VAL A 150 0.02 -17.24 16.43
C VAL A 150 -0.74 -18.53 16.15
N ASP A 151 -0.80 -18.94 14.89
CA ASP A 151 -1.47 -20.17 14.45
C ASP A 151 -0.58 -20.91 13.44
N SER A 152 0.10 -21.95 13.91
CA SER A 152 0.99 -22.76 13.08
C SER A 152 0.26 -23.51 11.96
N GLY A 153 -1.06 -23.69 12.08
CA GLY A 153 -1.93 -24.31 11.08
C GLY A 153 -2.52 -23.33 10.06
N HIS A 154 -2.20 -22.03 10.17
CA HIS A 154 -2.70 -21.00 9.28
C HIS A 154 -2.07 -21.11 7.88
N TRP A 155 -2.66 -21.95 7.04
CA TRP A 155 -2.10 -22.34 5.76
C TRP A 155 -1.98 -21.18 4.77
N GLN A 156 -2.82 -20.14 4.87
CA GLN A 156 -2.73 -18.95 4.01
C GLN A 156 -1.42 -18.20 4.25
N ALA A 157 -0.94 -18.11 5.50
CA ALA A 157 0.37 -17.51 5.77
C ALA A 157 1.51 -18.34 5.16
N TRP A 158 1.47 -19.67 5.31
CA TRP A 158 2.45 -20.56 4.68
C TRP A 158 2.46 -20.43 3.16
N TYR A 159 1.29 -20.42 2.52
CA TYR A 159 1.15 -20.24 1.08
C TYR A 159 1.76 -18.91 0.62
N ASN A 160 1.37 -17.80 1.25
CA ASN A 160 1.93 -16.48 0.91
C ASN A 160 3.45 -16.42 1.17
N LYS A 161 3.96 -17.13 2.18
CA LYS A 161 5.39 -17.21 2.45
C LYS A 161 6.16 -17.93 1.34
N VAL A 162 5.60 -19.02 0.79
CA VAL A 162 6.17 -19.69 -0.40
C VAL A 162 6.21 -18.72 -1.57
N VAL A 163 5.10 -18.01 -1.83
CA VAL A 163 5.01 -17.04 -2.94
C VAL A 163 6.07 -15.95 -2.81
N VAL A 164 6.19 -15.33 -1.62
CA VAL A 164 7.18 -14.25 -1.39
C VAL A 164 8.60 -14.75 -1.54
N TYR A 165 8.94 -15.92 -0.99
CA TYR A 165 10.28 -16.49 -1.16
C TYR A 165 10.59 -16.86 -2.60
N GLN A 166 9.66 -17.48 -3.32
CA GLN A 166 9.89 -17.99 -4.67
C GLN A 166 9.99 -16.86 -5.69
N PHE A 167 9.00 -15.96 -5.70
CA PHE A 167 8.81 -15.01 -6.79
C PHE A 167 9.40 -13.62 -6.52
N ASP A 168 9.47 -13.20 -5.27
CA ASP A 168 9.89 -11.83 -4.94
C ASP A 168 11.32 -11.76 -4.38
N LEU A 169 11.68 -12.70 -3.50
CA LEU A 169 13.01 -12.76 -2.87
C LEU A 169 13.98 -13.73 -3.56
N HIS A 170 13.49 -14.59 -4.46
CA HIS A 170 14.27 -15.65 -5.12
C HIS A 170 15.07 -16.55 -4.15
N ARG A 171 14.49 -16.80 -2.97
CA ARG A 171 15.03 -17.68 -1.92
C ARG A 171 14.44 -19.08 -2.07
N HIS A 172 14.81 -19.77 -3.14
CA HIS A 172 14.24 -21.06 -3.54
C HIS A 172 14.33 -22.14 -2.44
N ASP A 173 15.44 -22.21 -1.71
CA ASP A 173 15.60 -23.17 -0.60
C ASP A 173 14.59 -22.92 0.54
N ASP A 174 14.26 -21.66 0.81
CA ASP A 174 13.30 -21.30 1.86
C ASP A 174 11.86 -21.48 1.37
N ALA A 175 11.60 -21.23 0.07
CA ALA A 175 10.34 -21.54 -0.57
C ALA A 175 10.03 -23.05 -0.50
N ALA A 176 11.02 -23.91 -0.81
CA ALA A 176 10.89 -25.36 -0.74
C ALA A 176 10.55 -25.84 0.69
N LYS A 177 11.24 -25.35 1.72
CA LYS A 177 10.93 -25.70 3.13
C LYS A 177 9.54 -25.26 3.57
N ALA A 178 9.12 -24.05 3.15
CA ALA A 178 7.78 -23.55 3.44
C ALA A 178 6.71 -24.39 2.73
N LEU A 179 6.97 -24.83 1.48
CA LEU A 179 6.10 -25.69 0.70
C LEU A 179 5.96 -27.08 1.35
N GLU A 180 7.06 -27.69 1.80
CA GLU A 180 7.03 -28.96 2.54
C GLU A 180 6.10 -28.86 3.76
N THR A 181 6.21 -27.77 4.53
CA THR A 181 5.34 -27.54 5.69
C THR A 181 3.88 -27.41 5.28
N LEU A 182 3.58 -26.67 4.21
CA LEU A 182 2.23 -26.50 3.68
C LEU A 182 1.62 -27.83 3.18
N GLN A 183 2.44 -28.69 2.56
CA GLN A 183 2.04 -30.04 2.14
C GLN A 183 1.72 -30.94 3.34
N GLU A 184 2.51 -30.88 4.41
CA GLU A 184 2.19 -31.60 5.65
C GLU A 184 0.86 -31.14 6.25
N LEU A 185 0.60 -29.83 6.29
CA LEU A 185 -0.69 -29.30 6.73
C LEU A 185 -1.84 -29.84 5.86
N LYS A 186 -1.67 -29.91 4.53
CA LYS A 186 -2.68 -30.41 3.59
C LYS A 186 -3.10 -31.85 3.87
N LYS A 187 -2.21 -32.71 4.36
CA LYS A 187 -2.55 -34.10 4.73
C LYS A 187 -3.61 -34.18 5.83
N SER A 188 -3.69 -33.15 6.67
CA SER A 188 -4.63 -33.07 7.80
C SER A 188 -5.75 -32.03 7.60
N ASN A 189 -5.60 -31.13 6.63
CA ASN A 189 -6.54 -30.05 6.35
C ASN A 189 -7.00 -30.06 4.88
N THR A 190 -8.22 -30.55 4.65
CA THR A 190 -8.82 -30.65 3.31
C THR A 190 -9.24 -29.32 2.71
N ALA A 191 -9.24 -28.23 3.49
CA ALA A 191 -9.54 -26.88 2.99
C ALA A 191 -8.36 -26.27 2.21
N ILE A 192 -7.16 -26.82 2.36
CA ILE A 192 -5.97 -26.35 1.62
C ILE A 192 -6.16 -26.69 0.14
N PRO A 193 -6.07 -25.69 -0.76
CA PRO A 193 -6.32 -25.86 -2.19
C PRO A 193 -5.29 -26.80 -2.82
N ASP A 194 -5.53 -27.19 -4.07
CA ASP A 194 -4.52 -27.90 -4.85
C ASP A 194 -3.22 -27.09 -4.91
N LEU A 195 -2.10 -27.76 -4.67
CA LEU A 195 -0.77 -27.14 -4.60
C LEU A 195 0.07 -27.45 -5.84
N SER A 196 -0.42 -28.28 -6.76
CA SER A 196 0.33 -28.76 -7.93
C SER A 196 1.01 -27.65 -8.75
N GLY A 197 0.31 -26.54 -8.99
CA GLY A 197 0.88 -25.39 -9.70
C GLY A 197 2.01 -24.72 -8.91
N LEU A 198 1.87 -24.57 -7.58
CA LEU A 198 2.91 -24.00 -6.73
C LEU A 198 4.13 -24.94 -6.63
N GLU A 199 3.91 -26.25 -6.65
CA GLU A 199 4.96 -27.27 -6.64
C GLU A 199 5.82 -27.21 -7.91
N GLN A 200 5.19 -27.10 -9.09
CA GLN A 200 5.90 -26.95 -10.37
C GLN A 200 6.78 -25.71 -10.37
N GLU A 201 6.26 -24.58 -9.91
CA GLU A 201 7.00 -23.31 -9.87
C GLU A 201 8.19 -23.34 -8.90
N VAL A 202 8.06 -24.05 -7.76
CA VAL A 202 9.15 -24.16 -6.77
C VAL A 202 10.22 -25.16 -7.21
N HIS A 203 9.84 -26.27 -7.84
CA HIS A 203 10.79 -27.33 -8.23
C HIS A 203 11.35 -27.20 -9.65
N GLY A 204 10.72 -26.39 -10.51
CA GLY A 204 11.26 -26.03 -11.83
C GLY A 204 11.14 -27.12 -12.90
N ASP A 205 10.10 -27.97 -12.82
CA ASP A 205 9.86 -29.07 -13.77
C ASP A 205 9.13 -28.64 -15.06
#